data_AF-A0A1G1B4Y7-F1
#
_entry.id   AF-A0A1G1B4Y7-F1
#
_cell.length_a   1.000
_cell.length_b   1.000
_cell.length_c   1.000
_cell.angle_alpha   90.00
_cell.angle_beta   90.00
_cell.angle_gamma   90.00
#
_symmetry.space_group_name_H-M   'P 1'
#
loop_
_entity.id
_entity.type
_entity.pdbx_description
1 polymer ?
#
loop_
_entity_poly.entity_id
_entity_poly.type
_entity_poly.pdbx_seq_one_letter_code
_entity_poly.pdbx_strand_id
1 'polypeptide(L)'
;MIAAFIVISILVATAVLIHFEALNQLTILIPKLAIKHRFRVLAGVFGALLAHVIEIWLFALGYYFMVHQAGFGSLEGHFNKSLMDCVYFSFVNYTSLGFGDIFPRGDIRFLAGIEALTGLVLITWTASFMFIEMQKLWKDK
;
A
#
# COMPACT_ATOMS: atom_id res chain seq x y z
N MET A 1 16.28 13.77 10.44
CA MET A 1 15.75 12.82 11.44
C MET A 1 14.34 13.17 11.94
N ILE A 2 14.09 14.22 12.74
CA ILE A 2 12.72 14.51 13.26
C ILE A 2 11.71 14.72 12.13
N ALA A 3 12.07 15.51 11.12
CA ALA A 3 11.21 15.72 9.95
C ALA A 3 10.88 14.41 9.22
N ALA A 4 11.84 13.48 9.12
CA ALA A 4 11.64 12.21 8.44
C ALA A 4 10.65 11.34 9.21
N PHE A 5 10.79 11.31 10.55
CA PHE A 5 9.86 10.63 11.43
C PHE A 5 8.43 11.15 11.26
N ILE A 6 8.23 12.47 11.26
CA ILE A 6 6.90 13.07 11.07
C ILE A 6 6.30 12.68 9.72
N VAL A 7 7.07 12.78 8.64
CA VAL A 7 6.61 12.40 7.29
C VAL A 7 6.22 10.92 7.24
N ILE A 8 7.07 10.03 7.77
CA ILE A 8 6.79 8.59 7.82
C ILE A 8 5.51 8.32 8.63
N SER A 9 5.36 8.93 9.81
CA SER A 9 4.16 8.74 10.64
C SER A 9 2.89 9.18 9.93
N ILE A 10 2.91 10.32 9.23
CA ILE A 10 1.77 10.81 8.46
C ILE A 10 1.43 9.85 7.31
N LEU A 11 2.43 9.39 6.55
CA LEU A 11 2.23 8.44 5.45
C LEU A 11 1.60 7.13 5.95
N VAL A 12 2.14 6.56 7.02
CA VAL A 12 1.62 5.31 7.62
C VAL A 12 0.20 5.50 8.12
N ALA A 13 -0.07 6.57 8.90
CA ALA A 13 -1.41 6.83 9.41
C ALA A 13 -2.42 7.01 8.27
N THR A 14 -2.03 7.72 7.21
CA THR A 14 -2.88 7.93 6.03
C THR A 14 -3.12 6.61 5.28
N ALA A 15 -2.09 5.78 5.09
CA ALA A 15 -2.24 4.46 4.46
C ALA A 15 -3.20 3.55 5.24
N VAL A 16 -3.07 3.51 6.57
CA VAL A 16 -3.97 2.73 7.44
C VAL A 16 -5.42 3.23 7.34
N LEU A 17 -5.64 4.55 7.32
CA LEU A 17 -6.97 5.14 7.17
C LEU A 17 -7.58 4.85 5.79
N ILE A 18 -6.80 4.97 4.72
CA ILE A 18 -7.23 4.60 3.36
C ILE A 18 -7.63 3.13 3.32
N HIS A 19 -6.80 2.25 3.88
CA HIS A 19 -7.06 0.82 3.88
C HIS A 19 -8.33 0.48 4.65
N PHE A 20 -8.47 1.03 5.86
CA PHE A 20 -9.65 0.85 6.70
C PHE A 20 -10.93 1.30 5.98
N GLU A 21 -10.93 2.50 5.39
CA GLU A 21 -12.09 3.00 4.67
C GLU A 21 -12.38 2.18 3.42
N ALA A 22 -11.36 1.73 2.70
CA ALA A 22 -11.54 0.85 1.54
C ALA A 22 -12.23 -0.47 1.94
N LEU A 23 -11.78 -1.14 3.01
CA LEU A 23 -12.41 -2.36 3.50
C LEU A 23 -13.83 -2.11 4.03
N ASN A 24 -14.05 -0.98 4.71
CA ASN A 24 -15.38 -0.57 5.16
C ASN A 24 -16.34 -0.39 3.98
N GLN A 25 -15.90 0.31 2.93
CA GLN A 25 -16.69 0.51 1.72
C GLN A 25 -16.93 -0.80 0.97
N LEU A 26 -15.94 -1.69 0.89
CA LEU A 26 -16.15 -3.03 0.32
C LEU A 26 -17.20 -3.81 1.10
N THR A 27 -17.19 -3.74 2.43
CA THR A 27 -18.21 -4.37 3.29
C THR A 27 -19.62 -3.85 2.99
N ILE A 28 -19.76 -2.54 2.72
CA ILE A 28 -21.05 -1.91 2.43
C ILE A 28 -21.52 -2.17 0.99
N LEU A 29 -20.60 -2.18 0.03
CA LEU A 29 -20.89 -2.23 -1.40
C LEU A 29 -21.06 -3.65 -1.93
N ILE A 30 -20.22 -4.61 -1.51
CA ILE A 30 -20.24 -5.99 -2.01
C ILE A 30 -21.63 -6.65 -1.87
N PRO A 31 -22.35 -6.54 -0.74
CA PRO A 31 -23.68 -7.15 -0.60
C PRO A 31 -24.74 -6.52 -1.51
N LYS A 32 -24.57 -5.23 -1.87
CA LYS A 32 -25.50 -4.46 -2.72
C LYS A 32 -25.34 -4.75 -4.20
N LEU A 33 -24.26 -5.44 -4.61
CA LEU A 33 -24.03 -5.79 -6.01
C LEU A 33 -25.06 -6.82 -6.49
N ALA A 34 -25.78 -6.48 -7.57
CA ALA A 34 -26.74 -7.33 -8.26
C ALA A 34 -26.05 -8.40 -9.15
N ILE A 35 -25.01 -9.05 -8.63
CA ILE A 35 -24.25 -10.12 -9.29
C ILE A 35 -24.40 -11.43 -8.54
N LYS A 36 -24.15 -12.56 -9.23
CA LYS A 36 -24.19 -13.89 -8.59
C LYS A 36 -23.21 -13.96 -7.43
N HIS A 37 -23.59 -14.68 -6.39
CA HIS A 37 -22.87 -14.77 -5.12
C HIS A 37 -21.37 -15.05 -5.27
N ARG A 38 -20.99 -15.99 -6.14
CA ARG A 38 -19.59 -16.34 -6.42
C ARG A 38 -18.75 -15.19 -6.99
N PHE A 39 -19.35 -14.24 -7.70
CA PHE A 39 -18.64 -13.12 -8.32
C PHE A 39 -18.44 -11.94 -7.35
N ARG A 40 -19.17 -11.91 -6.23
CA ARG A 40 -19.00 -10.90 -5.17
C ARG A 40 -17.62 -10.97 -4.52
N VAL A 41 -17.10 -12.19 -4.32
CA VAL A 41 -15.72 -12.40 -3.82
C VAL A 41 -14.70 -11.78 -4.78
N LEU A 42 -14.85 -12.01 -6.09
CA LEU A 42 -13.92 -11.43 -7.08
C LEU A 42 -13.96 -9.91 -7.05
N ALA A 43 -15.15 -9.30 -6.96
CA ALA A 43 -15.29 -7.85 -6.82
C ALA A 43 -14.56 -7.32 -5.57
N GLY A 44 -14.66 -8.04 -4.45
CA GLY A 44 -13.91 -7.72 -3.23
C GLY A 44 -12.39 -7.81 -3.42
N VAL A 45 -11.89 -8.87 -4.05
CA VAL A 45 -10.45 -9.01 -4.36
C VAL A 45 -9.96 -7.86 -5.23
N PHE A 46 -10.65 -7.54 -6.33
CA PHE A 46 -10.25 -6.43 -7.21
C PHE A 46 -10.32 -5.09 -6.50
N GLY A 47 -11.34 -4.87 -5.66
CA GLY A 47 -11.45 -3.66 -4.85
C GLY A 47 -10.29 -3.50 -3.86
N ALA A 48 -9.90 -4.58 -3.19
CA ALA A 48 -8.77 -4.56 -2.25
C ALA A 48 -7.43 -4.36 -2.98
N LEU A 49 -7.24 -4.95 -4.16
CA LEU A 49 -6.07 -4.70 -5.00
C LEU A 49 -5.97 -3.22 -5.41
N LEU A 50 -7.09 -2.58 -5.73
CA LEU A 50 -7.12 -1.14 -6.02
C LEU A 50 -6.76 -0.30 -4.80
N ALA A 51 -7.21 -0.68 -3.60
CA ALA A 51 -6.81 0.00 -2.36
C ALA A 51 -5.30 -0.06 -2.13
N HIS A 52 -4.69 -1.23 -2.32
CA HIS A 52 -3.23 -1.39 -2.24
C HIS A 52 -2.49 -0.55 -3.28
N VAL A 53 -3.00 -0.46 -4.52
CA VAL A 53 -2.41 0.43 -5.52
C VAL A 53 -2.46 1.88 -5.03
N ILE A 54 -3.57 2.36 -4.48
CA ILE A 54 -3.67 3.73 -3.94
C ILE A 54 -2.66 3.96 -2.81
N GLU A 55 -2.50 3.01 -1.90
CA GLU A 55 -1.51 3.07 -0.81
C GLU A 55 -0.07 3.11 -1.32
N ILE A 56 0.25 2.33 -2.35
CA ILE A 56 1.55 2.37 -3.03
C ILE A 56 1.79 3.75 -3.66
N TRP A 57 0.78 4.33 -4.32
CA TRP A 57 0.89 5.69 -4.85
C TRP A 57 1.11 6.74 -3.75
N LEU A 58 0.48 6.59 -2.59
CA LEU A 58 0.72 7.45 -1.43
C LEU A 58 2.19 7.41 -0.98
N PHE A 59 2.76 6.21 -0.82
CA PHE A 59 4.17 6.07 -0.46
C PHE A 59 5.12 6.56 -1.56
N ALA A 60 4.80 6.31 -2.83
CA ALA A 60 5.54 6.82 -3.98
C ALA A 60 5.63 8.35 -3.99
N LEU A 61 4.53 9.04 -3.70
CA LEU A 61 4.51 10.50 -3.54
C LEU A 61 5.36 10.93 -2.34
N GLY A 62 5.34 10.16 -1.26
CA GLY A 62 6.24 10.34 -0.11
C GLY A 62 7.72 10.28 -0.49
N TYR A 63 8.13 9.25 -1.25
CA TYR A 63 9.49 9.14 -1.77
C TYR A 63 9.85 10.31 -2.69
N TYR A 64 8.97 10.63 -3.64
CA TYR A 64 9.20 11.71 -4.58
C TYR A 64 9.43 13.04 -3.85
N PHE A 65 8.61 13.33 -2.84
CA PHE A 65 8.76 14.51 -1.98
C PHE A 65 10.08 14.50 -1.18
N MET A 66 10.44 13.37 -0.57
CA MET A 66 11.66 13.27 0.24
C MET A 66 12.94 13.38 -0.60
N VAL A 67 12.99 12.76 -1.78
CA VAL A 67 14.17 12.79 -2.68
C VAL A 67 14.43 14.19 -3.23
N HIS A 68 13.40 15.01 -3.42
CA HIS A 68 13.54 16.38 -3.94
C HIS A 68 13.93 17.41 -2.86
N GLN A 69 13.94 17.03 -1.58
CA GLN A 69 14.33 17.90 -0.50
C GLN A 69 15.73 17.56 0.04
N ALA A 70 16.51 18.59 0.33
CA ALA A 70 17.80 18.41 0.96
C ALA A 70 17.64 17.84 2.39
N GLY A 71 18.46 16.84 2.74
CA GLY A 71 18.58 16.33 4.11
C GLY A 71 17.86 15.01 4.41
N PHE A 72 16.99 14.51 3.53
CA PHE A 72 16.37 13.18 3.70
C PHE A 72 17.21 12.04 3.12
N GLY A 73 18.13 12.34 2.22
CA GLY A 73 18.91 11.34 1.49
C GLY A 73 18.46 11.19 0.05
N SER A 74 18.75 10.04 -0.55
CA SER A 74 18.56 9.78 -1.98
C SER A 74 18.08 8.35 -2.24
N LEU A 75 17.43 8.17 -3.38
CA LEU A 75 17.35 6.86 -4.03
C LEU A 75 18.48 6.79 -5.06
N GLU A 76 19.18 5.66 -5.10
CA GLU A 76 20.31 5.41 -5.99
C GLU A 76 20.13 4.09 -6.74
N GLY A 77 21.02 3.80 -7.71
CA GLY A 77 20.92 2.66 -8.61
C GLY A 77 20.29 3.04 -9.95
N HIS A 78 19.37 2.23 -10.45
CA HIS A 78 18.59 2.49 -11.67
C HIS A 78 17.49 3.54 -11.45
N PHE A 79 17.85 4.70 -10.91
CA PHE A 79 16.92 5.76 -10.53
C PHE A 79 17.22 7.07 -11.24
N ASN A 80 16.25 7.59 -11.98
CA ASN A 80 16.37 8.83 -12.78
C ASN A 80 15.67 10.06 -12.15
N LYS A 81 15.28 9.98 -10.87
CA LYS A 81 14.50 11.02 -10.15
C LYS A 81 13.07 11.24 -10.66
N SER A 82 12.54 10.37 -11.52
CA SER A 82 11.14 10.45 -11.94
C SER A 82 10.19 9.95 -10.86
N LEU A 83 8.95 10.46 -10.92
CA LEU A 83 7.86 9.94 -10.10
C LEU A 83 7.60 8.45 -10.39
N MET A 84 7.76 8.01 -11.63
CA MET A 84 7.51 6.61 -12.01
C MET A 84 8.53 5.65 -11.39
N ASP A 85 9.79 6.04 -11.26
CA ASP A 85 10.77 5.23 -10.55
C ASP A 85 10.48 5.19 -9.04
N CYS A 86 9.93 6.26 -8.46
CA CYS A 86 9.44 6.24 -7.07
C CYS A 86 8.22 5.31 -6.91
N VAL A 87 7.30 5.29 -7.87
CA VAL A 87 6.17 4.35 -7.90
C VAL A 87 6.67 2.92 -8.01
N TYR A 88 7.59 2.64 -8.92
CA TYR A 88 8.22 1.32 -9.06
C TYR A 88 8.91 0.89 -7.76
N PHE A 89 9.75 1.75 -7.16
CA PHE A 89 10.41 1.47 -5.90
C PHE A 89 9.41 1.16 -4.77
N SER A 90 8.35 1.96 -4.66
CA SER A 90 7.27 1.75 -3.70
C SER A 90 6.54 0.42 -3.92
N PHE A 91 6.21 0.04 -5.18
CA PHE A 91 5.64 -1.27 -5.49
C PHE A 91 6.51 -2.42 -4.98
N VAL A 92 7.80 -2.38 -5.33
CA VAL A 92 8.77 -3.43 -4.99
C VAL A 92 8.97 -3.52 -3.48
N ASN A 93 8.96 -2.39 -2.78
CA ASN A 93 9.21 -2.34 -1.35
C ASN A 93 7.96 -2.64 -0.50
N TYR A 94 6.80 -2.06 -0.84
CA TYR A 94 5.51 -2.32 -0.19
C TYR A 94 5.12 -3.81 -0.22
N THR A 95 5.39 -4.48 -1.34
CA THR A 95 5.11 -5.92 -1.50
C THR A 95 6.21 -6.82 -0.95
N SER A 96 7.26 -6.25 -0.34
CA SER A 96 8.45 -6.97 0.15
C SER A 96 9.23 -7.74 -0.93
N LEU A 97 9.05 -7.39 -2.21
CA LEU A 97 9.70 -8.07 -3.33
C LEU A 97 11.20 -7.79 -3.40
N GLY A 98 11.60 -6.53 -3.18
CA GLY A 98 12.99 -6.14 -2.93
C GLY A 98 14.01 -6.46 -4.03
N PHE A 99 13.75 -6.11 -5.30
CA PHE A 99 14.68 -6.36 -6.42
C PHE A 99 16.09 -5.76 -6.22
N GLY A 100 16.20 -4.65 -5.50
CA GLY A 100 17.49 -4.04 -5.11
C GLY A 100 18.20 -3.27 -6.23
N ASP A 101 17.57 -3.10 -7.38
CA ASP A 101 18.03 -2.28 -8.51
C ASP A 101 17.93 -0.77 -8.23
N ILE A 102 16.96 -0.37 -7.40
CA ILE A 102 16.89 0.94 -6.74
C ILE A 102 17.00 0.74 -5.23
N PHE A 103 17.88 1.51 -4.57
CA PHE A 103 18.10 1.40 -3.13
C PHE A 103 18.20 2.76 -2.44
N PRO A 104 17.67 2.89 -1.20
CA PRO A 104 17.69 4.13 -0.44
C PRO A 104 19.00 4.36 0.31
N ARG A 105 19.48 5.62 0.34
CA ARG A 105 20.58 6.09 1.20
C ARG A 105 20.16 7.30 2.03
N GLY A 106 20.63 7.37 3.28
CA GLY A 106 20.25 8.43 4.23
C GLY A 106 18.96 8.10 5.01
N ASP A 107 18.27 9.12 5.52
CA ASP A 107 17.07 8.97 6.35
C ASP A 107 15.89 8.30 5.60
N ILE A 108 15.83 8.41 4.27
CA ILE A 108 14.78 7.80 3.43
C ILE A 108 14.74 6.27 3.53
N ARG A 109 15.83 5.62 3.97
CA ARG A 109 15.85 4.17 4.22
C ARG A 109 14.88 3.73 5.32
N PHE A 110 14.56 4.62 6.26
CA PHE A 110 13.57 4.32 7.31
C PHE A 110 12.15 4.31 6.76
N LEU A 111 11.86 5.15 5.75
CA LEU A 111 10.59 5.07 5.02
C LEU A 111 10.48 3.72 4.30
N ALA A 112 11.55 3.26 3.65
CA ALA A 112 11.57 1.93 3.01
C ALA A 112 11.32 0.80 4.01
N GLY A 113 12.01 0.77 5.15
CA GLY A 113 11.76 -0.26 6.16
C GLY A 113 10.32 -0.26 6.69
N ILE A 114 9.77 0.93 6.97
CA ILE A 114 8.42 1.06 7.51
C ILE A 114 7.34 0.79 6.47
N GLU A 115 7.53 1.20 5.21
CA GLU A 115 6.61 0.89 4.12
C GLU A 115 6.51 -0.63 3.90
N ALA A 116 7.64 -1.35 3.86
CA ALA A 116 7.62 -2.80 3.69
C ALA A 116 6.86 -3.51 4.82
N LEU A 117 7.08 -3.07 6.08
CA LEU A 117 6.33 -3.57 7.22
C LEU A 117 4.83 -3.22 7.12
N THR A 118 4.51 -1.98 6.75
CA THR A 118 3.12 -1.52 6.60
C THR A 118 2.40 -2.31 5.53
N GLY A 119 3.01 -2.48 4.34
CA GLY A 119 2.42 -3.23 3.25
C GLY A 119 2.16 -4.69 3.61
N LEU A 120 3.10 -5.34 4.30
CA LEU A 120 2.88 -6.69 4.81
C LEU A 120 1.67 -6.78 5.75
N VAL A 121 1.52 -5.84 6.67
CA VAL A 121 0.38 -5.79 7.60
C VAL A 121 -0.93 -5.56 6.86
N LEU A 122 -0.98 -4.62 5.90
CA LEU A 122 -2.20 -4.31 5.17
C LEU A 122 -2.62 -5.45 4.21
N ILE A 123 -1.67 -6.08 3.52
CA ILE A 123 -1.92 -7.24 2.66
C ILE A 123 -2.48 -8.41 3.48
N THR A 124 -1.91 -8.68 4.66
CA THR A 124 -2.40 -9.76 5.54
C THR A 124 -3.74 -9.44 6.18
N TRP A 125 -4.03 -8.17 6.47
CA TRP A 125 -5.35 -7.72 6.89
C TRP A 125 -6.39 -7.96 5.78
N THR A 126 -6.07 -7.59 4.53
CA THR A 126 -6.93 -7.87 3.37
C THR A 126 -7.20 -9.37 3.20
N ALA A 127 -6.17 -10.22 3.31
CA ALA A 127 -6.34 -11.67 3.20
C ALA A 127 -7.30 -12.22 4.27
N SER A 128 -7.16 -11.75 5.51
CA SER A 128 -8.02 -12.14 6.64
C SER A 128 -9.46 -11.66 6.43
N PHE A 129 -9.64 -10.42 5.98
CA PHE A 129 -10.95 -9.85 5.63
C PHE A 129 -11.65 -10.68 4.54
N MET A 130 -10.94 -10.95 3.44
CA MET A 130 -11.49 -11.71 2.31
C MET A 130 -11.85 -13.14 2.72
N PHE A 131 -11.05 -13.78 3.58
CA PHE A 131 -11.38 -15.11 4.12
C PHE A 131 -12.71 -15.09 4.87
N ILE A 132 -12.93 -14.10 5.73
CA ILE A 132 -14.19 -13.95 6.48
C ILE A 132 -15.36 -13.71 5.52
N GLU A 133 -15.20 -12.85 4.52
CA GLU A 133 -16.24 -12.58 3.52
C GLU A 133 -16.56 -13.82 2.68
N MET A 134 -15.56 -14.61 2.28
CA MET A 134 -15.78 -15.89 1.59
C MET A 134 -16.56 -16.88 2.45
N GLN A 135 -16.28 -16.95 3.76
CA GLN A 135 -17.01 -17.82 4.68
C GLN A 135 -18.48 -17.41 4.82
N LYS A 136 -18.79 -16.12 4.88
CA LYS A 136 -20.18 -15.62 4.88
C LYS A 136 -20.85 -15.97 3.57
N LEU A 137 -20.19 -15.66 2.44
CA LEU A 137 -20.75 -15.86 1.12
C LEU A 137 -20.89 -17.36 0.71
N TRP A 138 -20.23 -18.30 1.37
CA TRP A 138 -20.41 -19.72 1.05
C TRP A 138 -21.37 -20.46 1.98
N LYS A 139 -21.73 -19.88 3.13
CA LYS A 139 -22.69 -20.46 4.07
C LYS A 139 -24.15 -20.14 3.72
N ASP A 140 -24.41 -19.12 2.90
CA ASP A 140 -25.73 -18.79 2.38
C ASP A 140 -26.17 -19.75 1.25
N LYS A 141 -26.26 -21.05 1.57
CA LYS A 141 -26.95 -22.06 0.74
C LYS A 141 -28.39 -22.23 1.19
#